data_AF-A0A2L2WVL3-F1
#
_entry.id   AF-A0A2L2WVL3-F1
#
_cell.length_a   1.000
_cell.length_b   1.000
_cell.length_c   1.000
_cell.angle_alpha   90.00
_cell.angle_beta   90.00
_cell.angle_gamma   90.00
#
_symmetry.space_group_name_H-M   'P 1'
#
loop_
_entity.id
_entity.type
_entity.pdbx_description
1 polymer ?
#
loop_
_entity_poly.entity_id
_entity_poly.type
_entity_poly.pdbx_seq_one_letter_code
_entity_poly.pdbx_strand_id
1 'polypeptide(L)'
;MSLFYCDLWNEYSDMEVRKSQEIRAYDITPRCTYPRQRFIPEVKRNGFKGEYHNILPYDLFKGILSDSRAETLLKAGQHPMLRYYLHHSFNIGEYWASIKICIRNGYTISDGSVWRDTIELLRHFGRDTNSPKYVCPQDLKAEHDRLVAGRNRQRERERTEQQRQKAVEDEKQYLKAKGMFFGLVFSDSLICVKVIESVEEMIEEGRMMHHCVGGYHNRENSLILSATIDGRRIETVEVSLKTFEVVQCRGLCNENTEYHERIIDLVNRNAHQIRKRMTA
;
A
#
# COMPACT_ATOMS: atom_id res chain seq x y z
N MET A 1 13.42 10.98 -3.07
CA MET A 1 14.52 10.13 -2.55
C MET A 1 15.51 11.05 -1.89
N SER A 2 15.46 11.21 -0.56
CA SER A 2 16.45 12.01 0.15
C SER A 2 17.62 11.10 0.51
N LEU A 3 18.79 11.38 -0.04
CA LEU A 3 20.07 10.84 0.38
C LEU A 3 20.45 11.48 1.73
N PHE A 4 19.81 11.06 2.82
CA PHE A 4 20.26 11.41 4.17
C PHE A 4 21.41 10.49 4.56
N TYR A 5 22.60 10.75 4.02
CA TYR A 5 23.83 10.09 4.47
C TYR A 5 24.39 10.89 5.66
N CYS A 6 24.23 10.36 6.87
CA CYS A 6 24.52 11.05 8.13
C CYS A 6 26.02 11.16 8.48
N ASP A 7 26.92 10.57 7.68
CA ASP A 7 28.36 10.48 7.95
C ASP A 7 29.21 11.40 7.06
N LEU A 8 28.64 12.49 6.53
CA LEU A 8 29.37 13.46 5.71
C LEU A 8 29.78 14.69 6.51
N TRP A 9 31.03 15.08 6.32
CA TRP A 9 31.56 16.36 6.78
C TRP A 9 30.86 17.51 6.03
N ASN A 10 30.27 18.46 6.76
CA ASN A 10 29.70 19.65 6.12
C ASN A 10 30.76 20.76 6.09
N GLU A 11 31.04 21.27 4.90
CA GLU A 11 32.03 22.31 4.69
C GLU A 11 31.65 23.57 5.49
N TYR A 12 32.62 24.17 6.19
CA TYR A 12 32.43 25.32 7.09
C TYR A 12 31.56 25.07 8.34
N SER A 13 31.31 23.81 8.71
CA SER A 13 30.70 23.49 10.01
C SER A 13 31.72 23.13 11.08
N ASP A 14 31.32 23.25 12.34
CA ASP A 14 32.15 22.84 13.48
C ASP A 14 32.41 21.32 13.49
N MET A 15 33.59 20.92 13.95
CA MET A 15 34.00 19.50 14.05
C MET A 15 33.29 18.82 15.20
N GLU A 16 32.05 18.40 14.94
CA GLU A 16 31.19 17.74 15.93
C GLU A 16 30.65 16.38 15.47
N VAL A 17 30.50 15.47 16.44
CA VAL A 17 29.77 14.22 16.24
C VAL A 17 28.29 14.54 16.26
N ARG A 18 27.65 14.53 15.09
CA ARG A 18 26.23 14.87 14.95
C ARG A 18 25.35 13.71 15.39
N LYS A 19 24.30 13.98 16.17
CA LYS A 19 23.40 12.93 16.66
C LYS A 19 22.49 12.40 15.54
N SER A 20 22.72 11.18 15.07
CA SER A 20 21.77 10.44 14.22
C SER A 20 20.78 9.67 15.10
N GLN A 21 19.61 10.27 15.41
CA GLN A 21 18.61 9.65 16.29
C GLN A 21 17.92 8.44 15.66
N GLU A 22 17.79 8.40 14.33
CA GLU A 22 17.06 7.34 13.63
C GLU A 22 17.90 6.09 13.39
N ILE A 23 19.20 6.24 13.10
CA ILE A 23 20.05 5.14 12.63
C ILE A 23 20.91 4.56 13.78
N ARG A 24 20.97 5.24 14.94
CA ARG A 24 21.82 4.87 16.09
C ARG A 24 23.28 4.57 15.65
N ALA A 25 23.76 5.26 14.61
CA ALA A 25 24.99 4.92 13.88
C ALA A 25 26.26 4.96 14.75
N TYR A 26 26.22 5.73 15.85
CA TYR A 26 27.33 5.90 16.78
C TYR A 26 27.12 5.17 18.11
N ASP A 27 26.08 4.33 18.21
CA ASP A 27 25.84 3.53 19.41
C ASP A 27 26.80 2.34 19.43
N ILE A 28 27.82 2.45 20.27
CA ILE A 28 28.80 1.39 20.47
C ILE A 28 28.10 0.24 21.20
N THR A 29 27.92 -0.89 20.51
CA THR A 29 27.47 -2.13 21.14
C THR A 29 28.67 -2.80 21.81
N PRO A 30 28.77 -2.80 23.15
CA PRO A 30 29.93 -3.36 23.82
C PRO A 30 29.91 -4.89 23.67
N ARG A 31 31.01 -5.46 23.15
CA ARG A 31 31.17 -6.91 23.04
C ARG A 31 31.29 -7.60 24.40
N CYS A 32 31.84 -6.89 25.38
CA CYS A 32 31.98 -7.36 26.76
C CYS A 32 31.99 -6.18 27.74
N THR A 33 31.54 -6.42 28.97
CA THR A 33 31.67 -5.47 30.07
C THR A 33 32.86 -5.86 30.95
N TYR A 34 33.53 -4.87 31.55
CA TYR A 34 34.61 -5.12 32.50
C TYR A 34 34.07 -5.93 33.70
N PRO A 35 34.71 -7.02 34.15
CA PRO A 35 34.14 -7.92 35.17
C PRO A 35 33.95 -7.31 36.57
N ARG A 36 34.76 -6.32 36.95
CA ARG A 36 34.68 -5.67 38.27
C ARG A 36 33.89 -4.38 38.18
N GLN A 37 32.60 -4.46 38.46
CA GLN A 37 31.69 -3.33 38.32
C GLN A 37 31.20 -2.85 39.68
N ARG A 38 31.07 -1.54 39.84
CA ARG A 38 30.42 -0.91 40.98
C ARG A 38 29.23 -0.12 40.46
N PHE A 39 28.08 -0.31 41.10
CA PHE A 39 26.82 0.33 40.72
C PHE A 39 26.35 1.23 41.85
N ILE A 40 25.81 2.39 41.47
CA ILE A 40 25.18 3.32 42.41
C ILE A 40 23.95 2.67 43.08
N PRO A 41 23.60 3.06 44.32
CA PRO A 41 22.48 2.47 45.05
C PRO A 41 21.14 2.55 44.30
N GLU A 42 20.90 3.61 43.54
CA GLU A 42 19.66 3.88 42.79
C GLU A 42 19.43 2.81 41.72
N VAL A 43 20.47 2.43 40.99
CA VAL A 43 20.39 1.38 39.96
C VAL A 43 20.02 0.03 40.58
N LYS A 44 20.61 -0.30 41.74
CA LYS A 44 20.27 -1.52 42.49
C LYS A 44 18.84 -1.47 43.02
N ARG A 45 18.43 -0.35 43.62
CA ARG A 45 17.06 -0.11 44.10
C ARG A 45 16.03 -0.25 42.98
N ASN A 46 16.35 0.23 41.79
CA ASN A 46 15.49 0.18 40.62
C ASN A 46 15.49 -1.19 39.91
N GLY A 47 16.10 -2.22 40.53
CA GLY A 47 15.89 -3.62 40.15
C GLY A 47 17.04 -4.28 39.40
N PHE A 48 18.17 -3.58 39.17
CA PHE A 48 19.32 -4.18 38.50
C PHE A 48 20.04 -5.18 39.42
N LYS A 49 20.13 -6.44 38.97
CA LYS A 49 20.75 -7.55 39.72
C LYS A 49 22.06 -8.07 39.12
N GLY A 50 22.65 -7.35 38.17
CA GLY A 50 23.90 -7.73 37.50
C GLY A 50 23.75 -8.25 36.08
N GLU A 51 22.53 -8.48 35.61
CA GLU A 51 22.25 -8.87 34.22
C GLU A 51 21.70 -7.71 33.39
N TYR A 52 22.12 -7.66 32.13
CA TYR A 52 21.72 -6.63 31.18
C TYR A 52 20.56 -7.04 30.26
N HIS A 53 20.20 -8.33 30.25
CA HIS A 53 19.08 -8.88 29.46
C HIS A 53 19.11 -8.52 27.97
N ASN A 54 20.30 -8.52 27.36
CA ASN A 54 20.51 -8.10 25.97
C ASN A 54 20.10 -6.66 25.66
N ILE A 55 20.24 -5.76 26.64
CA ILE A 55 20.07 -4.31 26.52
C ILE A 55 21.44 -3.66 26.74
N LEU A 56 21.74 -2.59 25.99
CA LEU A 56 22.98 -1.84 26.20
C LEU A 56 23.03 -1.28 27.63
N PRO A 57 24.16 -1.38 28.35
CA PRO A 57 24.28 -0.85 29.72
C PRO A 57 23.84 0.61 29.84
N TYR A 58 24.23 1.45 28.88
CA TYR A 58 23.82 2.85 28.83
C TYR A 58 22.30 3.01 28.75
N ASP A 59 21.65 2.33 27.79
CA ASP A 59 20.19 2.40 27.60
C ASP A 59 19.43 1.89 28.82
N LEU A 60 19.89 0.77 29.39
CA LEU A 60 19.27 0.17 30.57
C LEU A 60 19.34 1.13 31.75
N PHE A 61 20.52 1.63 32.09
CA PHE A 61 20.70 2.51 33.25
C PHE A 61 20.00 3.85 33.06
N LYS A 62 20.14 4.46 31.89
CA LYS A 62 19.42 5.69 31.56
C LYS A 62 17.91 5.47 31.66
N GLY A 63 17.40 4.37 31.11
CA GLY A 63 15.99 4.02 31.12
C GLY A 63 15.41 3.88 32.52
N ILE A 64 16.01 3.02 33.35
CA ILE A 64 15.50 2.78 34.72
C ILE A 64 15.69 3.95 35.68
N LEU A 65 16.63 4.86 35.40
CA LEU A 65 16.82 6.08 36.19
C LEU A 65 15.87 7.21 35.75
N SER A 66 15.43 7.20 34.49
CA SER A 66 14.62 8.27 33.90
C SER A 66 13.12 7.96 33.94
N ASP A 67 12.72 6.69 33.86
CA ASP A 67 11.32 6.29 33.77
C ASP A 67 10.96 5.12 34.72
N SER A 68 10.02 5.38 35.62
CA SER A 68 9.47 4.38 36.55
C SER A 68 8.82 3.16 35.86
N ARG A 69 8.37 3.32 34.60
CA ARG A 69 7.81 2.23 33.79
C ARG A 69 8.90 1.25 33.36
N ALA A 70 10.09 1.76 33.00
CA ALA A 70 11.25 0.92 32.69
C ALA A 70 11.70 0.11 33.92
N GLU A 71 11.75 0.76 35.09
CA GLU A 71 11.97 0.08 36.38
C GLU A 71 10.94 -1.02 36.62
N THR A 72 9.65 -0.74 36.42
CA THR A 72 8.58 -1.70 36.61
C THR A 72 8.72 -2.90 35.68
N LEU A 73 9.01 -2.68 34.39
CA LEU A 73 9.23 -3.76 33.43
C LEU A 73 10.44 -4.62 33.80
N LEU A 74 11.53 -4.00 34.26
CA LEU A 74 12.72 -4.72 34.73
C LEU A 74 12.39 -5.60 35.95
N LYS A 75 11.75 -5.02 36.97
CA LYS A 75 11.39 -5.74 38.21
C LYS A 75 10.37 -6.86 37.95
N ALA A 76 9.47 -6.67 37.00
CA ALA A 76 8.46 -7.65 36.61
C ALA A 76 8.99 -8.76 35.69
N GLY A 77 10.28 -8.74 35.32
CA GLY A 77 10.86 -9.74 34.42
C GLY A 77 10.43 -9.61 32.95
N GLN A 78 9.83 -8.48 32.57
CA GLN A 78 9.37 -8.19 31.21
C GLN A 78 10.52 -7.71 30.32
N HIS A 79 11.63 -8.45 30.31
CA HIS A 79 12.86 -8.03 29.64
C HIS A 79 12.71 -7.82 28.12
N PRO A 80 11.99 -8.67 27.35
CA PRO A 80 11.84 -8.45 25.92
C PRO A 80 11.03 -7.18 25.62
N MET A 81 9.99 -6.90 26.41
CA MET A 81 9.22 -5.65 26.30
C MET A 81 10.04 -4.43 26.74
N LEU A 82 10.84 -4.54 27.81
CA LEU A 82 11.76 -3.48 28.23
C LEU A 82 12.76 -3.13 27.13
N ARG A 83 13.37 -4.15 26.53
CA ARG A 83 14.27 -3.98 25.39
C ARG A 83 13.55 -3.29 24.23
N TYR A 84 12.37 -3.75 23.87
CA TYR A 84 11.59 -3.12 22.80
C TYR A 84 11.32 -1.64 23.09
N TYR A 85 10.87 -1.33 24.31
CA TYR A 85 10.56 0.03 24.77
C TYR A 85 11.77 0.97 24.75
N LEU A 86 12.95 0.50 25.16
CA LEU A 86 14.17 1.34 25.18
C LEU A 86 14.79 1.54 23.79
N HIS A 87 14.57 0.61 22.86
CA HIS A 87 15.19 0.66 21.53
C HIS A 87 14.34 1.38 20.47
N HIS A 88 13.02 1.47 20.64
CA HIS A 88 12.11 2.03 19.64
C HIS A 88 11.35 3.24 20.18
N SER A 89 10.96 4.15 19.28
CA SER A 89 9.96 5.16 19.61
C SER A 89 8.62 4.46 19.88
N PHE A 90 8.31 4.27 21.16
CA PHE A 90 7.13 3.57 21.61
C PHE A 90 6.44 4.39 22.71
N ASN A 91 5.23 4.90 22.42
CA ASN A 91 4.41 5.59 23.41
C ASN A 91 3.82 4.58 24.40
N ILE A 92 4.66 4.09 25.31
CA ILE A 92 4.27 3.10 26.32
C ILE A 92 3.07 3.55 27.17
N GLY A 93 2.82 4.87 27.28
CA GLY A 93 1.68 5.41 28.03
C GLY A 93 0.33 4.88 27.53
N GLU A 94 0.14 4.81 26.20
CA GLU A 94 -1.10 4.33 25.58
C GLU A 94 -1.34 2.82 25.77
N TYR A 95 -0.28 2.07 26.04
CA TYR A 95 -0.30 0.62 26.19
C TYR A 95 -0.13 0.18 27.64
N TRP A 96 0.11 1.12 28.56
CA TRP A 96 0.47 0.83 29.94
C TRP A 96 -0.60 0.05 30.70
N ALA A 97 -1.88 0.33 30.43
CA ALA A 97 -2.99 -0.42 31.02
C ALA A 97 -2.93 -1.91 30.64
N SER A 98 -2.77 -2.19 29.34
CA SER A 98 -2.63 -3.55 28.79
C SER A 98 -1.37 -4.25 29.30
N ILE A 99 -0.23 -3.54 29.38
CA ILE A 99 1.02 -4.08 29.96
C ILE A 99 0.84 -4.47 31.43
N LYS A 100 0.19 -3.61 32.24
CA LYS A 100 -0.12 -3.93 33.65
C LYS A 100 -0.99 -5.18 33.78
N ILE A 101 -1.91 -5.40 32.83
CA ILE A 101 -2.72 -6.62 32.79
C ILE A 101 -1.84 -7.83 32.48
N CYS A 102 -0.93 -7.75 31.51
CA CYS A 102 0.05 -8.82 31.25
C CYS A 102 0.83 -9.19 32.52
N ILE A 103 1.40 -8.18 33.19
CA ILE A 103 2.17 -8.37 34.42
C ILE A 103 1.32 -9.03 35.52
N ARG A 104 0.09 -8.56 35.74
CA ARG A 104 -0.81 -9.12 36.77
C ARG A 104 -1.18 -10.58 36.51
N ASN A 105 -1.29 -10.98 35.24
CA ASN A 105 -1.64 -12.35 34.84
C ASN A 105 -0.40 -13.25 34.67
N GLY A 106 0.80 -12.77 35.02
CA GLY A 106 2.05 -13.55 34.85
C GLY A 106 2.41 -13.82 33.39
N TYR A 107 1.85 -13.04 32.45
CA TYR A 107 2.10 -13.22 31.02
C TYR A 107 3.35 -12.46 30.59
N THR A 108 4.39 -13.17 30.16
CA THR A 108 5.62 -12.58 29.62
C THR A 108 5.44 -12.24 28.14
N ILE A 109 5.63 -10.96 27.80
CA ILE A 109 5.55 -10.52 26.41
C ILE A 109 6.88 -10.85 25.73
N SER A 110 6.89 -11.89 24.90
CA SER A 110 8.09 -12.42 24.23
C SER A 110 8.62 -11.50 23.13
N ASP A 111 7.73 -10.83 22.40
CA ASP A 111 8.05 -9.89 21.32
C ASP A 111 7.22 -8.62 21.46
N GLY A 112 7.87 -7.51 21.79
CA GLY A 112 7.20 -6.23 22.00
C GLY A 112 6.62 -5.62 20.72
N SER A 113 7.23 -5.88 19.55
CA SER A 113 6.73 -5.36 18.27
C SER A 113 5.46 -6.10 17.86
N VAL A 114 5.52 -7.44 17.85
CA VAL A 114 4.35 -8.26 17.48
C VAL A 114 3.20 -8.02 18.46
N TRP A 115 3.51 -7.87 19.76
CA TRP A 115 2.49 -7.58 20.76
C TRP A 115 1.84 -6.21 20.55
N ARG A 116 2.62 -5.15 20.30
CA ARG A 116 2.07 -3.83 19.99
C ARG A 116 1.13 -3.90 18.78
N ASP A 117 1.59 -4.50 17.68
CA ASP A 117 0.81 -4.61 16.45
C ASP A 117 -0.47 -5.44 16.69
N THR A 118 -0.42 -6.47 17.55
CA THR A 118 -1.59 -7.24 17.98
C THR A 118 -2.60 -6.37 18.72
N ILE A 119 -2.16 -5.52 19.66
CA ILE A 119 -3.04 -4.60 20.39
C ILE A 119 -3.70 -3.59 19.43
N GLU A 120 -2.97 -3.08 18.45
CA GLU A 120 -3.53 -2.19 17.42
C GLU A 120 -4.57 -2.90 16.56
N LEU A 121 -4.32 -4.15 16.15
CA LEU A 121 -5.29 -4.98 15.44
C LEU A 121 -6.54 -5.23 16.28
N LEU A 122 -6.39 -5.50 17.57
CA LEU A 122 -7.53 -5.67 18.49
C LEU A 122 -8.37 -4.40 18.57
N ARG A 123 -7.74 -3.21 18.69
CA ARG A 123 -8.44 -1.91 18.63
C ARG A 123 -9.17 -1.72 17.31
N HIS A 124 -8.54 -2.05 16.19
CA HIS A 124 -9.17 -1.99 14.85
C HIS A 124 -10.43 -2.85 14.76
N PHE A 125 -10.44 -4.04 15.36
CA PHE A 125 -11.62 -4.91 15.42
C PHE A 125 -12.58 -4.59 16.57
N GLY A 126 -12.39 -3.49 17.30
CA GLY A 126 -13.24 -3.09 18.42
C GLY A 126 -13.21 -4.07 19.61
N ARG A 127 -12.10 -4.80 19.78
CA ARG A 127 -11.91 -5.72 20.92
C ARG A 127 -11.40 -4.97 22.14
N ASP A 128 -11.78 -5.44 23.33
CA ASP A 128 -11.38 -4.83 24.59
C ASP A 128 -9.91 -5.13 24.93
N THR A 129 -9.06 -4.11 24.79
CA THR A 129 -7.62 -4.19 25.14
C THR A 129 -7.34 -4.08 26.64
N ASN A 130 -8.39 -4.05 27.49
CA ASN A 130 -8.29 -4.16 28.93
C ASN A 130 -8.67 -5.55 29.46
N SER A 131 -9.01 -6.48 28.57
CA SER A 131 -9.31 -7.85 28.96
C SER A 131 -8.08 -8.76 28.82
N PRO A 132 -7.73 -9.55 29.85
CA PRO A 132 -6.61 -10.50 29.77
C PRO A 132 -6.80 -11.54 28.66
N LYS A 133 -8.06 -11.87 28.33
CA LYS A 133 -8.41 -12.80 27.25
C LYS A 133 -7.80 -12.41 25.90
N TYR A 134 -7.72 -11.12 25.61
CA TYR A 134 -7.20 -10.62 24.32
C TYR A 134 -5.73 -10.22 24.42
N VAL A 135 -5.34 -9.66 25.56
CA VAL A 135 -4.01 -9.05 25.75
C VAL A 135 -2.93 -10.10 26.07
N CYS A 136 -3.33 -11.24 26.62
CA CYS A 136 -2.45 -12.34 27.05
C CYS A 136 -2.74 -13.64 26.26
N PRO A 137 -2.51 -13.67 24.94
CA PRO A 137 -2.73 -14.88 24.14
C PRO A 137 -1.72 -15.98 24.52
N GLN A 138 -2.13 -17.24 24.45
CA GLN A 138 -1.23 -18.37 24.70
C GLN A 138 -0.11 -18.44 23.65
N ASP A 139 -0.45 -18.17 22.39
CA ASP A 139 0.49 -18.01 21.28
C ASP A 139 0.28 -16.63 20.64
N LEU A 140 1.20 -15.72 20.94
CA LEU A 140 1.16 -14.35 20.43
C LEU A 140 1.24 -14.29 18.90
N LYS A 141 2.07 -15.14 18.29
CA LYS A 141 2.33 -15.10 16.85
C LYS A 141 1.12 -15.63 16.08
N ALA A 142 0.56 -16.74 16.53
CA ALA A 142 -0.65 -17.31 15.92
C ALA A 142 -1.84 -16.35 16.02
N GLU A 143 -2.04 -15.71 17.17
CA GLU A 143 -3.13 -14.73 17.34
C GLU A 143 -2.92 -13.49 16.46
N HIS A 144 -1.70 -12.94 16.41
CA HIS A 144 -1.35 -11.85 15.51
C HIS A 144 -1.68 -12.20 14.05
N ASP A 145 -1.19 -13.35 13.57
CA ASP A 145 -1.34 -13.75 12.16
C ASP A 145 -2.81 -14.00 11.80
N ARG A 146 -3.60 -14.53 12.74
CA ARG A 146 -5.06 -14.65 12.60
C ARG A 146 -5.74 -13.29 12.42
N LEU A 147 -5.38 -12.29 13.23
CA LEU A 147 -5.94 -10.94 13.15
C LEU A 147 -5.52 -10.24 11.85
N VAL A 148 -4.26 -10.39 11.42
CA VAL A 148 -3.78 -9.88 10.13
C VAL A 148 -4.57 -10.49 8.96
N ALA A 149 -4.77 -11.80 8.96
CA ALA A 149 -5.57 -12.48 7.94
C ALA A 149 -7.03 -12.01 7.95
N GLY A 150 -7.59 -11.72 9.13
CA GLY A 150 -8.91 -11.08 9.25
C GLY A 150 -8.97 -9.71 8.55
N ARG A 151 -7.99 -8.85 8.81
CA ARG A 151 -7.93 -7.49 8.27
C ARG A 151 -7.74 -7.50 6.76
N ASN A 152 -6.89 -8.41 6.26
CA ASN A 152 -6.64 -8.54 4.84
C ASN A 152 -7.91 -8.98 4.09
N ARG A 153 -8.68 -9.93 4.64
CA ARG A 153 -9.98 -10.33 4.08
C ARG A 153 -11.00 -9.19 4.07
N GLN A 154 -11.03 -8.36 5.10
CA GLN A 154 -11.89 -7.17 5.12
C GLN A 154 -11.51 -6.19 4.00
N ARG A 155 -10.21 -5.86 3.89
CA ARG A 155 -9.70 -4.96 2.84
C ARG A 155 -9.93 -5.48 1.43
N GLU A 156 -9.81 -6.79 1.24
CA GLU A 156 -10.09 -7.43 -0.06
C GLU A 156 -11.55 -7.26 -0.45
N ARG A 157 -12.49 -7.53 0.47
CA ARG A 157 -13.93 -7.32 0.24
C ARG A 157 -14.26 -5.86 -0.06
N GLU A 158 -13.70 -4.93 0.70
CA GLU A 158 -13.88 -3.49 0.47
C GLU A 158 -13.35 -3.07 -0.91
N ARG A 159 -12.18 -3.58 -1.31
CA ARG A 159 -11.63 -3.31 -2.65
C ARG A 159 -12.51 -3.89 -3.76
N THR A 160 -12.99 -5.12 -3.61
CA THR A 160 -13.87 -5.74 -4.61
C THR A 160 -15.17 -4.95 -4.74
N GLU A 161 -15.76 -4.50 -3.63
CA GLU A 161 -16.99 -3.70 -3.67
C GLU A 161 -16.75 -2.32 -4.29
N GLN A 162 -15.66 -1.63 -3.92
CA GLN A 162 -15.27 -0.37 -4.53
C GLN A 162 -15.00 -0.52 -6.04
N GLN A 163 -14.36 -1.61 -6.47
CA GLN A 163 -14.13 -1.90 -7.88
C GLN A 163 -15.44 -2.13 -8.63
N ARG A 164 -16.40 -2.87 -8.04
CA ARG A 164 -17.73 -3.07 -8.64
C ARG A 164 -18.49 -1.76 -8.79
N GLN A 165 -18.50 -0.95 -7.73
CA GLN A 165 -19.19 0.34 -7.74
C GLN A 165 -18.56 1.30 -8.74
N LYS A 166 -17.23 1.30 -8.83
CA LYS A 166 -16.50 2.07 -9.85
C LYS A 166 -16.81 1.59 -11.26
N ALA A 167 -16.82 0.28 -11.52
CA ALA A 167 -17.15 -0.25 -12.85
C ALA A 167 -18.56 0.18 -13.30
N VAL A 168 -19.54 0.16 -12.39
CA VAL A 168 -20.92 0.62 -12.67
C VAL A 168 -20.95 2.13 -12.96
N GLU A 169 -20.17 2.93 -12.22
CA GLU A 169 -20.10 4.37 -12.44
C GLU A 169 -19.37 4.70 -13.75
N ASP A 170 -18.25 4.05 -14.04
CA ASP A 170 -17.49 4.21 -15.27
C ASP A 170 -18.38 3.86 -16.48
N GLU A 171 -19.19 2.79 -16.40
CA GLU A 171 -20.15 2.41 -17.45
C GLU A 171 -21.24 3.47 -17.67
N LYS A 172 -21.81 4.01 -16.58
CA LYS A 172 -22.80 5.11 -16.67
C LYS A 172 -22.20 6.37 -17.28
N GLN A 173 -20.98 6.74 -16.88
CA GLN A 173 -20.29 7.90 -17.42
C GLN A 173 -19.95 7.71 -18.89
N TYR A 174 -19.53 6.50 -19.26
CA TYR A 174 -19.26 6.14 -20.66
C TYR A 174 -20.51 6.23 -21.52
N LEU A 175 -21.62 5.62 -21.07
CA LEU A 175 -22.92 5.72 -21.74
C LEU A 175 -23.38 7.17 -21.89
N LYS A 176 -23.23 8.00 -20.84
CA LYS A 176 -23.59 9.42 -20.89
C LYS A 176 -22.75 10.20 -21.90
N ALA A 177 -21.45 9.93 -21.98
CA ALA A 177 -20.51 10.67 -22.83
C ALA A 177 -20.51 10.18 -24.29
N LYS A 178 -20.70 8.87 -24.51
CA LYS A 178 -20.51 8.21 -25.81
C LYS A 178 -21.75 7.53 -26.36
N GLY A 179 -22.83 7.41 -25.57
CA GLY A 179 -24.05 6.70 -25.95
C GLY A 179 -24.72 7.20 -27.23
N MET A 180 -24.55 8.49 -27.57
CA MET A 180 -25.04 9.04 -28.84
C MET A 180 -24.41 8.39 -30.09
N PHE A 181 -23.22 7.81 -29.95
CA PHE A 181 -22.48 7.12 -31.01
C PHE A 181 -22.76 5.62 -31.06
N PHE A 182 -23.46 5.05 -30.07
CA PHE A 182 -23.74 3.61 -30.05
C PHE A 182 -24.64 3.22 -31.22
N GLY A 183 -24.41 2.02 -31.74
CA GLY A 183 -25.00 1.50 -32.97
C GLY A 183 -24.37 2.03 -34.26
N LEU A 184 -23.30 2.84 -34.21
CA LEU A 184 -22.55 3.21 -35.41
C LEU A 184 -21.68 2.04 -35.86
N VAL A 185 -21.96 1.58 -37.08
CA VAL A 185 -21.21 0.52 -37.75
C VAL A 185 -20.90 0.96 -39.17
N PHE A 186 -19.64 0.87 -39.56
CA PHE A 186 -19.17 1.10 -40.92
C PHE A 186 -18.71 -0.22 -41.49
N SER A 187 -19.16 -0.53 -42.70
CA SER A 187 -18.69 -1.72 -43.39
C SER A 187 -18.40 -1.41 -44.85
N ASP A 188 -17.25 -1.87 -45.31
CA ASP A 188 -17.15 -2.33 -46.68
C ASP A 188 -17.27 -3.85 -46.62
N SER A 189 -17.83 -4.50 -47.65
CA SER A 189 -18.17 -5.94 -47.72
C SER A 189 -17.26 -6.97 -47.03
N LEU A 190 -16.00 -6.63 -46.71
CA LEU A 190 -15.05 -7.47 -45.96
C LEU A 190 -14.83 -7.01 -44.50
N ILE A 191 -14.72 -5.70 -44.24
CA ILE A 191 -14.33 -5.13 -42.95
C ILE A 191 -15.54 -4.50 -42.26
N CYS A 192 -15.72 -4.80 -40.98
CA CYS A 192 -16.73 -4.20 -40.12
C CYS A 192 -16.05 -3.40 -39.00
N VAL A 193 -16.24 -2.08 -39.01
CA VAL A 193 -15.76 -1.16 -37.97
C VAL A 193 -16.94 -0.71 -37.13
N LYS A 194 -16.95 -1.08 -35.85
CA LYS A 194 -18.02 -0.73 -34.91
C LYS A 194 -17.50 0.11 -33.76
N VAL A 195 -18.31 1.02 -33.25
CA VAL A 195 -18.00 1.72 -32.00
C VAL A 195 -17.99 0.71 -30.85
N ILE A 196 -17.07 0.88 -29.90
CA ILE A 196 -17.07 0.11 -28.65
C ILE A 196 -18.19 0.67 -27.75
N GLU A 197 -19.10 -0.18 -27.28
CA GLU A 197 -20.34 0.28 -26.66
C GLU A 197 -20.35 0.17 -25.13
N SER A 198 -19.31 -0.44 -24.54
CA SER A 198 -19.17 -0.56 -23.08
C SER A 198 -17.72 -0.45 -22.61
N VAL A 199 -17.52 -0.13 -21.34
CA VAL A 199 -16.20 -0.12 -20.71
C VAL A 199 -15.63 -1.54 -20.64
N GLU A 200 -16.49 -2.54 -20.41
CA GLU A 200 -16.10 -3.96 -20.43
C GLU A 200 -15.55 -4.37 -21.80
N GLU A 201 -16.23 -4.03 -22.89
CA GLU A 201 -15.75 -4.29 -24.25
C GLU A 201 -14.45 -3.54 -24.55
N MET A 202 -14.26 -2.32 -24.03
CA MET A 202 -13.01 -1.57 -24.19
C MET A 202 -11.83 -2.24 -23.47
N ILE A 203 -12.05 -2.75 -22.26
CA ILE A 203 -11.04 -3.50 -21.50
C ILE A 203 -10.67 -4.78 -22.25
N GLU A 204 -11.68 -5.48 -22.76
CA GLU A 204 -11.48 -6.70 -23.56
C GLU A 204 -10.72 -6.41 -24.87
N GLU A 205 -11.02 -5.29 -25.54
CA GLU A 205 -10.29 -4.84 -26.73
C GLU A 205 -8.80 -4.64 -26.40
N GLY A 206 -8.51 -3.89 -25.32
CA GLY A 206 -7.12 -3.66 -24.89
C GLY A 206 -6.39 -4.94 -24.51
N ARG A 207 -7.08 -5.90 -23.89
CA ARG A 207 -6.55 -7.21 -23.52
C ARG A 207 -6.23 -8.06 -24.74
N MET A 208 -7.16 -8.16 -25.69
CA MET A 208 -7.03 -8.99 -26.90
C MET A 208 -6.03 -8.42 -27.90
N MET A 209 -5.98 -7.09 -28.03
CA MET A 209 -5.07 -6.41 -28.95
C MET A 209 -3.70 -6.09 -28.34
N HIS A 210 -3.49 -6.40 -27.06
CA HIS A 210 -2.26 -6.13 -26.30
C HIS A 210 -1.82 -4.66 -26.36
N HIS A 211 -2.76 -3.73 -26.27
CA HIS A 211 -2.49 -2.29 -26.26
C HIS A 211 -3.35 -1.51 -25.25
N CYS A 212 -2.93 -0.31 -24.89
CA CYS A 212 -3.43 0.45 -23.72
C CYS A 212 -4.86 1.00 -23.81
N VAL A 213 -5.63 0.65 -24.84
CA VAL A 213 -6.99 1.17 -25.06
C VAL A 213 -7.97 0.83 -23.93
N GLY A 214 -7.74 -0.21 -23.14
CA GLY A 214 -8.61 -0.57 -22.01
C GLY A 214 -8.87 0.53 -20.98
N GLY A 215 -8.00 1.55 -20.91
CA GLY A 215 -8.17 2.72 -20.05
C GLY A 215 -8.81 3.95 -20.70
N TYR A 216 -9.23 3.89 -21.97
CA TYR A 216 -9.58 5.09 -22.74
C TYR A 216 -11.04 5.53 -22.59
N HIS A 217 -11.83 4.84 -21.76
CA HIS A 217 -13.25 5.15 -21.54
C HIS A 217 -13.48 6.57 -21.01
N ASN A 218 -12.53 7.11 -20.25
CA ASN A 218 -12.58 8.46 -19.68
C ASN A 218 -12.06 9.56 -20.62
N ARG A 219 -11.66 9.25 -21.86
CA ARG A 219 -11.19 10.28 -22.81
C ARG A 219 -12.38 11.01 -23.43
N GLU A 220 -12.60 12.25 -22.98
CA GLU A 220 -13.72 13.08 -23.44
C GLU A 220 -13.76 13.29 -24.96
N ASN A 221 -12.59 13.53 -25.57
CA ASN A 221 -12.48 13.93 -26.99
C ASN A 221 -12.07 12.78 -27.93
N SER A 222 -12.14 11.54 -27.47
CA SER A 222 -11.78 10.36 -28.26
C SER A 222 -12.97 9.42 -28.40
N LEU A 223 -13.15 8.83 -29.58
CA LEU A 223 -14.09 7.75 -29.84
C LEU A 223 -13.31 6.53 -30.30
N ILE A 224 -13.53 5.39 -29.65
CA ILE A 224 -12.82 4.16 -29.95
C ILE A 224 -13.72 3.24 -30.76
N LEU A 225 -13.20 2.72 -31.86
CA LEU A 225 -13.86 1.76 -32.73
C LEU A 225 -13.01 0.50 -32.84
N SER A 226 -13.66 -0.66 -32.93
CA SER A 226 -13.02 -1.94 -33.19
C SER A 226 -13.29 -2.35 -34.64
N ALA A 227 -12.23 -2.59 -35.39
CA ALA A 227 -12.28 -3.13 -36.75
C ALA A 227 -12.17 -4.65 -36.71
N THR A 228 -13.10 -5.33 -37.39
CA THR A 228 -13.23 -6.79 -37.38
C THR A 228 -13.42 -7.34 -38.80
N ILE A 229 -12.92 -8.55 -39.03
CA ILE A 229 -13.20 -9.39 -40.22
C ILE A 229 -13.73 -10.73 -39.70
N ASP A 230 -14.90 -11.17 -40.18
CA ASP A 230 -15.57 -12.39 -39.73
C ASP A 230 -15.68 -12.51 -38.19
N GLY A 231 -15.89 -11.39 -37.51
CA GLY A 231 -15.97 -11.30 -36.04
C GLY A 231 -14.63 -11.37 -35.31
N ARG A 232 -13.49 -11.49 -36.02
CA ARG A 232 -12.15 -11.40 -35.44
C ARG A 232 -11.64 -9.97 -35.48
N ARG A 233 -11.13 -9.48 -34.35
CA ARG A 233 -10.52 -8.15 -34.20
C ARG A 233 -9.21 -8.09 -34.98
N ILE A 234 -9.05 -7.03 -35.77
CA ILE A 234 -7.85 -6.80 -36.59
C ILE A 234 -7.12 -5.54 -36.17
N GLU A 235 -7.83 -4.43 -35.95
CA GLU A 235 -7.27 -3.15 -35.50
C GLU A 235 -8.26 -2.38 -34.63
N THR A 236 -7.72 -1.56 -33.72
CA THR A 236 -8.47 -0.57 -32.96
C THR A 236 -8.21 0.81 -33.52
N VAL A 237 -9.28 1.58 -33.71
CA VAL A 237 -9.25 2.92 -34.27
C VAL A 237 -9.65 3.94 -33.20
N GLU A 238 -8.83 4.95 -32.95
CA GLU A 238 -9.15 6.13 -32.15
C GLU A 238 -9.45 7.31 -33.09
N VAL A 239 -10.67 7.82 -33.00
CA VAL A 239 -11.14 9.01 -33.74
C VAL A 239 -11.23 10.19 -32.78
N SER A 240 -10.71 11.34 -33.19
CA SER A 240 -10.86 12.60 -32.46
C SER A 240 -12.26 13.17 -32.65
N LEU A 241 -12.99 13.41 -31.57
CA LEU A 241 -14.30 14.07 -31.60
C LEU A 241 -14.22 15.59 -31.87
N LYS A 242 -13.00 16.17 -31.88
CA LYS A 242 -12.78 17.58 -32.22
C LYS A 242 -12.60 17.78 -33.72
N THR A 243 -11.77 16.94 -34.34
CA THR A 243 -11.40 17.05 -35.76
C THR A 243 -12.19 16.09 -36.64
N PHE A 244 -12.79 15.04 -36.06
CA PHE A 244 -13.44 13.92 -36.77
C PHE A 244 -12.49 13.10 -37.64
N GLU A 245 -11.20 13.12 -37.31
CA GLU A 245 -10.15 12.39 -38.01
C GLU A 245 -9.61 11.25 -37.15
N VAL A 246 -9.09 10.21 -37.81
CA VAL A 246 -8.39 9.10 -37.16
C VAL A 246 -7.07 9.61 -36.58
N VAL A 247 -6.91 9.51 -35.26
CA VAL A 247 -5.68 9.88 -34.53
C VAL A 247 -4.74 8.70 -34.43
N GLN A 248 -5.30 7.52 -34.14
CA GLN A 248 -4.56 6.27 -34.04
C GLN A 248 -5.34 5.13 -34.68
N CYS A 249 -4.64 4.25 -35.36
CA CYS A 249 -5.18 3.00 -35.87
C CYS A 249 -4.08 1.95 -35.64
N ARG A 250 -4.35 0.90 -34.87
CA ARG A 250 -3.31 -0.06 -34.45
C ARG A 250 -3.89 -1.46 -34.33
N GLY A 251 -3.19 -2.42 -34.89
CA GLY A 251 -3.45 -3.86 -34.72
C GLY A 251 -2.80 -4.43 -33.47
N LEU A 252 -2.71 -5.76 -33.47
CA LEU A 252 -2.11 -6.54 -32.38
C LEU A 252 -0.70 -6.01 -32.06
N CYS A 253 -0.40 -5.82 -30.77
CA CYS A 253 0.91 -5.34 -30.32
C CYS A 253 1.36 -3.98 -30.93
N ASN A 254 0.42 -3.14 -31.36
CA ASN A 254 0.66 -1.85 -32.02
C ASN A 254 1.25 -1.95 -33.45
N GLU A 255 1.15 -3.11 -34.09
CA GLU A 255 1.55 -3.29 -35.49
C GLU A 255 0.40 -2.96 -36.45
N ASN A 256 0.74 -2.56 -37.67
CA ASN A 256 -0.26 -2.30 -38.71
C ASN A 256 -0.57 -3.59 -39.46
N THR A 257 -1.84 -3.82 -39.78
CA THR A 257 -2.26 -4.94 -40.62
C THR A 257 -2.23 -4.57 -42.11
N GLU A 258 -2.37 -5.56 -43.00
CA GLU A 258 -2.51 -5.33 -44.44
C GLU A 258 -3.75 -4.49 -44.81
N TYR A 259 -4.71 -4.37 -43.89
CA TYR A 259 -5.96 -3.62 -44.07
C TYR A 259 -5.90 -2.20 -43.49
N HIS A 260 -4.79 -1.79 -42.91
CA HIS A 260 -4.64 -0.53 -42.16
C HIS A 260 -5.18 0.70 -42.91
N GLU A 261 -4.67 0.96 -44.11
CA GLU A 261 -5.09 2.10 -44.95
C GLU A 261 -6.58 2.00 -45.30
N ARG A 262 -7.07 0.79 -45.59
CA ARG A 262 -8.47 0.54 -45.92
C ARG A 262 -9.41 0.85 -44.75
N ILE A 263 -9.00 0.53 -43.52
CA ILE A 263 -9.74 0.84 -42.28
C ILE A 263 -9.78 2.35 -42.06
N ILE A 264 -8.64 3.04 -42.19
CA ILE A 264 -8.54 4.50 -42.05
C ILE A 264 -9.47 5.18 -43.06
N ASP A 265 -9.38 4.78 -44.34
CA ASP A 265 -10.23 5.33 -45.39
C ASP A 265 -11.71 5.05 -45.16
N LEU A 266 -12.07 3.88 -44.66
CA LEU A 266 -13.45 3.51 -44.36
C LEU A 266 -14.03 4.41 -43.25
N VAL A 267 -13.26 4.65 -42.19
CA VAL A 267 -13.67 5.52 -41.08
C VAL A 267 -13.75 6.97 -41.53
N ASN A 268 -12.74 7.49 -42.24
CA ASN A 268 -12.73 8.87 -42.74
C ASN A 268 -13.89 9.14 -43.71
N ARG A 269 -14.19 8.21 -44.63
CA ARG A 269 -15.35 8.33 -45.54
C ARG A 269 -16.67 8.44 -44.79
N ASN A 270 -16.79 7.79 -43.64
CA ASN A 270 -18.01 7.76 -42.84
C ASN A 270 -18.01 8.74 -41.65
N ALA A 271 -16.97 9.56 -41.48
CA ALA A 271 -16.84 10.52 -40.38
C ALA A 271 -18.01 11.50 -40.27
N HIS A 272 -18.66 11.81 -41.41
CA HIS A 272 -19.87 12.63 -41.45
C HIS A 272 -21.03 12.06 -40.62
N GLN A 273 -21.13 10.73 -40.46
CA GLN A 273 -22.14 10.07 -39.64
C GLN A 273 -21.90 10.30 -38.14
N ILE A 274 -20.63 10.31 -37.72
CA ILE A 274 -20.22 10.64 -36.35
C ILE A 274 -20.60 12.09 -36.05
N ARG A 275 -20.28 13.02 -36.95
CA ARG A 275 -20.63 14.43 -36.83
C ARG A 275 -22.14 14.64 -36.70
N LYS A 276 -22.95 13.92 -37.49
CA LYS A 276 -24.41 13.99 -37.45
C LYS A 276 -24.99 13.60 -36.09
N ARG A 277 -24.40 12.60 -35.41
CA ARG A 277 -24.81 12.17 -34.06
C ARG A 277 -24.47 13.17 -32.96
N MET A 278 -23.45 14.01 -33.13
CA MET A 278 -23.12 15.07 -32.16
C MET A 278 -24.07 16.26 -32.22
N THR A 279 -24.70 16.50 -33.37
CA THR A 279 -25.59 17.64 -33.60
C THR A 279 -27.08 17.32 -33.41
N ALA A 280 -27.40 16.04 -33.14
CA ALA A 280 -28.77 15.54 -32.96
C ALA A 280 -29.13 15.50 -31.47
#